data_AF-A0A141RL72-F1
#
_entry.id   AF-A0A141RL72-F1
#
_cell.length_a   1.000
_cell.length_b   1.000
_cell.length_c   1.000
_cell.angle_alpha   90.00
_cell.angle_beta   90.00
_cell.angle_gamma   90.00
#
_symmetry.space_group_name_H-M   'P 1'
#
loop_
_entity.id
_entity.type
_entity.pdbx_description
1 polymer ?
#
loop_
_entity_poly.entity_id
_entity_poly.type
_entity_poly.pdbx_seq_one_letter_code
_entity_poly.pdbx_strand_id
1 'polypeptide(L)'
;IHMNSTDQVKVWGNGKEFDCTILEHAFQQLDMPCPWKFWDTQDVRTVITLAELLGFNPKKERAFEGTPHRALDDAKHQARYVADTISALYYRKAASL
;
A
#
# COMPACT_ATOMS: atom_id res chain seq x y z
N ILE A 1 -17.08 -11.94 12.39
CA ILE A 1 -16.23 -12.06 11.18
C ILE A 1 -15.13 -13.04 11.52
N HIS A 2 -15.19 -14.28 11.02
CA HIS A 2 -14.12 -15.24 11.22
C HIS A 2 -12.97 -14.91 10.25
N MET A 3 -11.92 -14.28 10.74
CA MET A 3 -10.67 -14.10 10.01
C MET A 3 -9.84 -15.39 10.11
N ASN A 4 -10.29 -16.46 9.44
CA ASN A 4 -9.51 -17.69 9.27
C ASN A 4 -8.69 -17.59 7.97
N SER A 5 -7.75 -16.64 7.92
CA SER A 5 -6.64 -16.73 6.98
C SER A 5 -5.37 -16.98 7.79
N THR A 6 -4.67 -18.07 7.49
CA THR A 6 -3.36 -18.40 8.05
C THR A 6 -2.24 -17.49 7.55
N ASP A 7 -2.55 -16.58 6.61
CA ASP A 7 -1.57 -15.71 6.00
C ASP A 7 -1.34 -14.46 6.85
N GLN A 8 -0.08 -14.20 7.19
CA GLN A 8 0.31 -12.93 7.81
C GLN A 8 -0.01 -11.78 6.86
N VAL A 9 -0.93 -10.90 7.28
CA VAL A 9 -1.34 -9.74 6.47
C VAL A 9 -0.25 -8.68 6.54
N LYS A 10 0.36 -8.35 5.40
CA LYS A 10 1.16 -7.12 5.21
C LYS A 10 0.22 -6.00 4.79
N VAL A 11 -0.10 -5.10 5.71
CA VAL A 11 -1.01 -3.97 5.44
C VAL A 11 -0.26 -2.81 4.80
N TRP A 12 -0.89 -2.11 3.88
CA TRP A 12 -0.31 -0.96 3.17
C TRP A 12 -1.13 0.30 3.44
N GLY A 13 -0.43 1.41 3.70
CA GLY A 13 -1.02 2.75 3.78
C GLY A 13 -0.25 3.75 2.93
N ASN A 14 -0.94 4.76 2.40
CA ASN A 14 -0.31 5.85 1.66
C ASN A 14 0.06 6.98 2.63
N GLY A 15 1.13 6.74 3.40
CA GLY A 15 1.37 7.35 4.71
C GLY A 15 0.92 6.38 5.80
N LYS A 16 1.70 5.33 6.03
CA LYS A 16 1.30 4.24 6.93
C LYS A 16 1.09 4.71 8.36
N GLU A 17 1.75 5.79 8.78
CA GLU A 17 1.64 6.39 10.11
C GLU A 17 0.26 7.00 10.38
N PHE A 18 -0.55 7.20 9.34
CA PHE A 18 -1.91 7.71 9.47
C PHE A 18 -2.94 6.59 9.43
N ASP A 19 -3.13 5.97 8.25
CA ASP A 19 -4.22 5.01 8.04
C ASP A 19 -4.07 3.76 8.93
N CYS A 20 -2.87 3.18 8.99
CA CYS A 20 -2.66 1.94 9.76
C CYS A 20 -2.78 2.21 11.26
N THR A 21 -2.25 3.33 11.76
CA THR A 21 -2.34 3.71 13.18
C THR A 21 -3.78 3.97 13.62
N ILE A 22 -4.60 4.64 12.79
CA ILE A 22 -6.03 4.84 13.08
C ILE A 22 -6.75 3.49 13.15
N LEU A 23 -6.49 2.57 12.21
CA LEU A 23 -7.11 1.25 12.22
C LEU A 23 -6.66 0.39 13.41
N GLU A 24 -5.37 0.40 13.74
CA GLU A 24 -4.83 -0.29 14.93
C GLU A 24 -5.52 0.22 16.20
N HIS A 25 -5.66 1.54 16.33
CA HIS A 25 -6.38 2.14 17.46
C HIS A 25 -7.85 1.72 17.48
N ALA A 26 -8.53 1.71 16.32
CA ALA A 26 -9.92 1.27 16.23
C ALA A 26 -10.11 -0.21 16.61
N PHE A 27 -9.22 -1.11 16.16
CA PHE A 27 -9.23 -2.52 16.57
C PHE A 27 -9.09 -2.64 18.09
N GLN A 28 -8.17 -1.89 18.69
CA GLN A 28 -7.99 -1.84 20.14
C GLN A 28 -9.24 -1.33 20.87
N GLN A 29 -9.88 -0.26 20.40
CA GLN A 29 -11.09 0.30 21.03
C GLN A 29 -12.30 -0.64 20.95
N LEU A 30 -12.32 -1.55 19.98
CA LEU A 30 -13.40 -2.52 19.77
C LEU A 30 -13.11 -3.89 20.38
N ASP A 31 -12.02 -4.05 21.14
CA ASP A 31 -11.55 -5.34 21.67
C ASP A 31 -11.40 -6.42 20.57
N MET A 32 -11.06 -5.98 19.36
CA MET A 32 -10.86 -6.85 18.20
C MET A 32 -9.36 -7.07 17.96
N PRO A 33 -8.91 -8.31 17.70
CA PRO A 33 -7.52 -8.55 17.35
C PRO A 33 -7.17 -7.86 16.03
N CYS A 34 -6.12 -7.04 16.03
CA CYS A 34 -5.58 -6.47 14.80
C CYS A 34 -5.08 -7.61 13.89
N PRO A 35 -5.46 -7.64 12.60
CA PRO A 35 -5.12 -8.74 11.71
C PRO A 35 -3.66 -8.72 11.22
N TRP A 36 -2.87 -7.71 11.60
CA TRP A 36 -1.44 -7.61 11.31
C TRP A 36 -0.63 -7.28 12.58
N LYS A 37 0.68 -7.51 12.56
CA LYS A 37 1.60 -7.05 13.60
C LYS A 37 2.11 -5.65 13.29
N PHE A 38 2.58 -4.90 14.29
CA PHE A 38 3.06 -3.53 14.08
C PHE A 38 4.23 -3.43 13.06
N TRP A 39 5.03 -4.50 12.92
CA TRP A 39 6.13 -4.60 11.95
C TRP A 39 5.68 -5.03 10.54
N ASP A 40 4.41 -5.35 10.33
CA ASP A 40 3.85 -5.77 9.04
C ASP A 40 3.29 -4.60 8.20
N THR A 41 3.44 -3.36 8.69
CA THR A 41 2.98 -2.13 8.02
C THR A 41 3.94 -1.69 6.91
N GLN A 42 3.38 -1.39 5.74
CA GLN A 42 4.11 -0.98 4.54
C GLN A 42 3.65 0.41 4.08
N ASP A 43 4.58 1.21 3.54
CA ASP A 43 4.27 2.54 3.04
C ASP A 43 4.36 2.61 1.52
N VAL A 44 3.24 2.98 0.92
CA VAL A 44 3.09 3.21 -0.52
C VAL A 44 4.03 4.32 -1.01
N ARG A 45 4.19 5.41 -0.25
CA ARG A 45 5.04 6.56 -0.60
C ARG A 45 6.50 6.13 -0.72
N THR A 46 6.97 5.23 0.13
CA THR A 46 8.34 4.72 0.07
C THR A 46 8.64 4.05 -1.28
N VAL A 47 7.74 3.18 -1.75
CA VAL A 47 7.90 2.50 -3.04
C VAL A 47 7.81 3.48 -4.21
N ILE A 48 6.95 4.49 -4.13
CA ILE A 48 6.88 5.55 -5.14
C ILE A 48 8.15 6.42 -5.16
N THR A 49 8.72 6.78 -4.01
CA THR A 49 10.00 7.48 -3.95
C THR A 49 11.10 6.70 -4.66
N LEU A 50 11.15 5.36 -4.51
CA LEU A 50 12.10 4.52 -5.24
C LEU A 50 11.88 4.56 -6.75
N ALA A 51 10.63 4.54 -7.22
CA ALA A 51 10.31 4.69 -8.64
C ALA A 51 10.79 6.04 -9.20
N GLU A 52 10.53 7.12 -8.46
CA GLU A 52 10.91 8.48 -8.84
C GLU A 52 12.43 8.61 -8.99
N LEU A 53 13.21 8.04 -8.05
CA LEU A 53 14.68 8.00 -8.13
C LEU A 53 15.20 7.27 -9.38
N LEU A 54 14.38 6.40 -9.93
CA LEU A 54 14.69 5.61 -11.11
C LEU A 54 14.11 6.21 -12.40
N GLY A 55 13.48 7.39 -12.31
CA GLY A 55 13.03 8.19 -13.45
C GLY A 55 11.62 7.89 -13.94
N PHE A 56 10.78 7.22 -13.16
CA PHE A 56 9.38 6.94 -13.53
C PHE A 56 8.43 7.14 -12.34
N ASN A 57 7.14 7.35 -12.59
CA ASN A 57 6.19 7.63 -11.51
C ASN A 57 4.77 7.11 -11.81
N PRO A 58 4.46 5.86 -11.46
CA PRO A 58 3.16 5.27 -11.74
C PRO A 58 1.99 6.00 -11.06
N LYS A 59 2.23 6.66 -9.92
CA LYS A 59 1.21 7.49 -9.24
C LYS A 59 0.77 8.69 -10.09
N LYS A 60 1.68 9.28 -10.87
CA LYS A 60 1.35 10.42 -11.77
C LYS A 60 0.85 9.98 -13.13
N GLU A 61 1.31 8.82 -13.61
CA GLU A 61 0.99 8.30 -14.94
C GLU A 61 -0.38 7.60 -14.98
N ARG A 62 -0.78 6.94 -13.90
CA ARG A 62 -2.05 6.21 -13.83
C ARG A 62 -3.22 7.16 -13.59
N ALA A 63 -4.20 7.13 -14.49
CA ALA A 63 -5.47 7.82 -14.28
C ALA A 63 -6.23 7.26 -13.06
N PHE A 64 -6.84 8.16 -12.29
CA PHE A 64 -7.72 7.80 -11.19
C PHE A 64 -8.99 7.11 -11.74
N GLU A 65 -9.42 6.01 -11.11
CA GLU A 65 -10.68 5.35 -11.44
C GLU A 65 -11.56 5.32 -10.19
N GLY A 66 -12.82 5.71 -10.31
CA GLY A 66 -13.76 5.87 -9.19
C GLY A 66 -13.92 7.33 -8.77
N THR A 67 -14.37 7.57 -7.54
CA THR A 67 -14.53 8.93 -6.99
C THR A 67 -13.40 9.25 -6.00
N PRO A 68 -12.61 10.32 -6.22
CA PRO A 68 -11.60 10.76 -5.26
C PRO A 68 -12.20 11.00 -3.87
N HIS A 69 -11.41 10.73 -2.83
CA HIS A 69 -11.82 10.85 -1.43
C HIS A 69 -12.87 9.83 -0.97
N ARG A 70 -13.18 8.82 -1.79
CA ARG A 70 -13.83 7.58 -1.32
C ARG A 70 -12.76 6.58 -0.95
N ALA A 71 -12.69 6.22 0.33
CA ALA A 71 -11.66 5.35 0.88
C ALA A 71 -11.42 4.05 0.07
N LEU A 72 -12.49 3.40 -0.40
CA LEU A 72 -12.37 2.19 -1.22
C LEU A 72 -11.74 2.45 -2.59
N ASP A 73 -12.12 3.54 -3.26
CA ASP A 73 -11.61 3.87 -4.59
C ASP A 73 -10.16 4.35 -4.49
N ASP A 74 -9.84 5.15 -3.47
CA ASP A 74 -8.47 5.55 -3.14
C ASP A 74 -7.60 4.33 -2.86
N ALA A 75 -8.04 3.39 -2.01
CA ALA A 75 -7.30 2.16 -1.71
C ALA A 75 -7.04 1.31 -2.96
N LYS A 76 -8.04 1.16 -3.84
CA LYS A 76 -7.88 0.46 -5.13
C LYS A 76 -6.88 1.16 -6.04
N HIS A 77 -6.98 2.48 -6.18
CA HIS A 77 -6.08 3.27 -7.01
C HIS A 77 -4.63 3.16 -6.49
N GLN A 78 -4.45 3.22 -5.18
CA GLN A 78 -3.14 3.06 -4.52
C GLN A 78 -2.55 1.67 -4.73
N ALA A 79 -3.36 0.61 -4.54
CA ALA A 79 -2.92 -0.75 -4.79
C ALA A 79 -2.49 -0.97 -6.26
N ARG A 80 -3.21 -0.38 -7.21
CA ARG A 80 -2.90 -0.47 -8.64
C ARG A 80 -1.55 0.15 -8.98
N TYR A 81 -1.28 1.38 -8.55
CA TYR A 81 0.01 1.99 -8.86
C TYR A 81 1.17 1.36 -8.06
N VAL A 82 0.94 0.77 -6.89
CA VAL A 82 1.95 -0.04 -6.18
C VAL A 82 2.30 -1.28 -7.00
N ALA A 83 1.30 -1.99 -7.54
CA ALA A 83 1.51 -3.14 -8.40
C ALA A 83 2.31 -2.77 -9.65
N ASP A 84 2.01 -1.63 -10.29
CA ASP A 84 2.78 -1.13 -11.43
C ASP A 84 4.23 -0.85 -11.04
N THR A 85 4.46 -0.19 -9.90
CA THR A 85 5.82 0.10 -9.45
C THR A 85 6.60 -1.18 -9.17
N ILE A 86 6.04 -2.13 -8.42
CA ILE A 86 6.72 -3.39 -8.09
C ILE A 86 7.03 -4.17 -9.38
N SER A 87 6.06 -4.25 -10.31
CA SER A 87 6.26 -4.89 -11.60
C SER A 87 7.39 -4.23 -12.39
N ALA A 88 7.36 -2.90 -12.51
CA ALA A 88 8.41 -2.16 -13.19
C ALA A 88 9.79 -2.38 -12.53
N LEU A 89 9.88 -2.36 -11.21
CA LEU A 89 11.13 -2.60 -10.48
C LEU A 89 11.65 -4.04 -10.67
N TYR A 90 10.77 -5.03 -10.62
CA TYR A 90 11.14 -6.44 -10.74
C TYR A 90 11.61 -6.80 -12.15
N TYR A 91 10.93 -6.27 -13.18
CA TYR A 91 11.25 -6.55 -14.58
C TYR A 91 12.26 -5.57 -15.19
N ARG A 92 12.68 -4.52 -14.46
CA ARG A 92 13.77 -3.66 -14.90
C ARG A 92 15.04 -4.48 -14.92
N LYS A 93 15.38 -5.05 -16.08
CA LYS A 93 16.72 -5.56 -16.37
C LYS A 93 17.71 -4.48 -15.93
N ALA A 94 18.66 -4.83 -15.08
CA ALA A 94 19.84 -4.00 -14.89
C ALA A 94 20.36 -3.67 -16.29
N ALA A 95 20.41 -2.38 -16.63
CA ALA A 95 21.12 -1.98 -17.83
C ALA A 95 22.54 -2.52 -17.66
N SER A 96 22.95 -3.40 -18.58
CA SER A 96 24.29 -3.95 -18.61
C SER A 96 25.27 -2.77 -18.56
N LEU A 97 26.09 -2.70 -17.51
CA LEU A 97 27.30 -1.87 -17.51
C LEU A 97 28.29 -2.45 -18.53
#